data_AF-A0A9D2NQ92-F1
#
_entry.id   AF-A0A9D2NQ92-F1
#
_cell.length_a   1.000
_cell.length_b   1.000
_cell.length_c   1.000
_cell.angle_alpha   90.00
_cell.angle_beta   90.00
_cell.angle_gamma   90.00
#
_symmetry.space_group_name_H-M   'P 1'
#
loop_
_entity.id
_entity.type
_entity.pdbx_description
1 polymer ?
#
loop_
_entity_poly.entity_id
_entity_poly.type
_entity_poly.pdbx_seq_one_letter_code
_entity_poly.pdbx_strand_id
1 'polypeptide(L)'
;MNAIHPQAHRYMFGILLSPRLETGVKIYQLEHEFDIPMENDMGEELNQMCNLSDYVEELGIEKGIEKHLSQQVKKKLAKGKAIEEIADELEEDEETIRRILKNIE
;
A
#
# COMPACT_ATOMS: atom_id res chain seq x y z
N MET A 1 -17.16 2.31 -38.23
CA MET A 1 -16.29 1.22 -38.71
C MET A 1 -15.58 0.67 -37.49
N ASN A 2 -16.12 -0.36 -36.87
CA ASN A 2 -15.52 -0.98 -35.69
C ASN A 2 -14.33 -1.81 -36.18
N ALA A 3 -13.14 -1.26 -36.03
CA ALA A 3 -11.91 -2.01 -36.25
C ALA A 3 -11.86 -3.09 -35.16
N ILE A 4 -12.18 -4.34 -35.51
CA ILE A 4 -11.89 -5.48 -34.66
C ILE A 4 -10.36 -5.57 -34.60
N HIS A 5 -9.78 -4.99 -33.56
CA HIS A 5 -8.34 -5.03 -33.31
C HIS A 5 -7.98 -6.51 -33.11
N PRO A 6 -7.11 -7.14 -33.94
CA PRO A 6 -6.78 -8.56 -33.83
C PRO A 6 -6.12 -8.96 -32.49
N GLN A 7 -5.88 -7.98 -31.61
CA GLN A 7 -5.42 -8.15 -30.23
C GLN A 7 -6.29 -7.38 -29.21
N ALA A 8 -7.58 -7.17 -29.47
CA ALA A 8 -8.47 -6.37 -28.61
C ALA A 8 -8.38 -6.81 -27.13
N HIS A 9 -8.42 -8.12 -26.86
CA HIS A 9 -8.25 -8.68 -25.51
C HIS A 9 -6.93 -8.25 -24.85
N ARG A 10 -5.81 -8.23 -25.60
CA ARG A 10 -4.49 -7.83 -25.07
C ARG A 10 -4.45 -6.34 -24.74
N TYR A 11 -5.07 -5.52 -25.57
CA TYR A 11 -5.15 -4.07 -25.34
C TYR A 11 -6.05 -3.76 -24.13
N MET A 12 -7.20 -4.42 -24.03
CA MET A 12 -8.11 -4.35 -22.88
C MET A 12 -7.40 -4.70 -21.57
N PHE A 13 -6.70 -5.84 -21.53
CA PHE A 13 -5.93 -6.23 -20.34
C PHE A 13 -4.80 -5.25 -20.03
N GLY A 14 -4.19 -4.65 -21.06
CA GLY A 14 -3.20 -3.59 -20.89
C GLY A 14 -3.78 -2.38 -20.15
N ILE A 15 -5.00 -1.97 -20.49
CA ILE A 15 -5.71 -0.87 -19.81
C ILE A 15 -6.05 -1.26 -18.37
N LEU A 16 -6.74 -2.40 -18.20
CA LEU A 16 -7.21 -2.89 -16.91
C LEU A 16 -6.08 -3.04 -15.90
N LEU A 17 -4.94 -3.60 -16.31
CA LEU A 17 -3.81 -3.92 -15.42
C LEU A 17 -2.70 -2.88 -15.42
N SER A 18 -2.80 -1.79 -16.18
CA SER A 18 -1.77 -0.75 -16.19
C SER A 18 -1.68 -0.03 -14.84
N PRO A 19 -0.54 -0.05 -14.13
CA PRO A 19 -0.39 0.69 -12.89
C PRO A 19 -0.25 2.21 -13.10
N ARG A 20 -0.18 2.67 -14.37
CA ARG A 20 0.03 4.08 -14.72
C ARG A 20 -1.24 4.81 -15.14
N LEU A 21 -2.31 4.07 -15.41
CA LEU A 21 -3.59 4.67 -15.79
C LEU A 21 -4.42 4.89 -14.54
N GLU A 22 -4.98 6.08 -14.40
CA GLU A 22 -5.95 6.37 -13.35
C GLU A 22 -7.20 5.50 -13.51
N THR A 23 -7.83 5.12 -12.40
CA THR A 23 -9.03 4.28 -12.38
C THR A 23 -10.15 4.83 -13.26
N GLY A 24 -10.38 6.15 -13.24
CA GLY A 24 -11.39 6.78 -14.09
C GLY A 24 -11.12 6.61 -15.59
N VAL A 25 -9.85 6.63 -16.01
CA VAL A 25 -9.46 6.39 -17.40
C VAL A 25 -9.71 4.92 -17.77
N LYS A 26 -9.38 3.98 -16.87
CA LYS A 26 -9.66 2.56 -17.09
C LYS A 26 -11.15 2.32 -17.29
N ILE A 27 -11.98 2.86 -16.40
CA ILE A 27 -13.44 2.76 -16.46
C ILE A 27 -13.95 3.29 -17.81
N TYR A 28 -13.58 4.52 -18.16
CA TYR A 28 -14.02 5.15 -19.40
C TYR A 28 -13.65 4.32 -20.65
N GLN A 29 -12.40 3.85 -20.73
CA GLN A 29 -11.94 3.09 -21.89
C GLN A 29 -12.58 1.71 -21.98
N LEU A 30 -12.72 0.99 -20.86
CA LEU A 30 -13.41 -0.30 -20.84
C LEU A 30 -14.87 -0.16 -21.27
N GLU A 31 -15.54 0.90 -20.85
CA GLU A 31 -16.94 1.18 -21.20
C GLU A 31 -17.12 1.62 -22.66
N HIS A 32 -16.34 2.57 -23.15
CA HIS A 32 -16.59 3.21 -24.44
C HIS A 32 -15.78 2.61 -25.60
N GLU A 33 -14.64 1.96 -25.34
CA GLU A 33 -13.80 1.34 -26.39
C GLU A 33 -14.03 -0.18 -26.51
N PHE A 34 -14.51 -0.84 -25.45
CA PHE A 34 -14.74 -2.28 -25.42
C PHE A 34 -16.19 -2.68 -25.13
N ASP A 35 -17.10 -1.71 -24.97
CA ASP A 35 -18.51 -1.93 -24.64
C ASP A 35 -18.70 -2.78 -23.37
N ILE A 36 -17.78 -2.67 -22.39
CA ILE A 36 -17.87 -3.36 -21.09
C ILE A 36 -18.62 -2.44 -20.12
N PRO A 37 -19.84 -2.78 -19.69
CA PRO A 37 -20.61 -1.91 -18.81
C PRO A 37 -19.89 -1.76 -17.46
N MET A 38 -19.39 -0.55 -17.17
CA MET A 38 -18.68 -0.21 -15.94
C MET A 38 -19.59 0.46 -14.89
N GLU A 39 -20.91 0.40 -15.08
CA GLU A 39 -21.89 0.97 -14.17
C GLU A 39 -21.91 0.25 -12.79
N ASN A 40 -22.30 0.99 -11.75
CA ASN A 40 -22.54 0.49 -10.39
C ASN A 40 -21.32 -0.26 -9.81
N ASP A 41 -21.53 -1.53 -9.45
CA ASP A 41 -20.62 -2.35 -8.65
C ASP A 41 -19.29 -2.64 -9.35
N MET A 42 -19.25 -2.83 -10.68
CA MET A 42 -17.99 -3.14 -11.38
C MET A 42 -17.00 -1.97 -11.39
N GLY A 43 -17.49 -0.74 -11.57
CA GLY A 43 -16.66 0.46 -11.49
C GLY A 43 -16.09 0.66 -10.08
N GLU A 44 -16.92 0.42 -9.07
CA GLU A 44 -16.50 0.49 -7.66
C GLU A 44 -15.51 -0.62 -7.29
N GLU A 45 -15.75 -1.86 -7.70
CA GLU A 45 -14.84 -2.99 -7.51
C GLU A 45 -13.48 -2.72 -8.16
N LEU A 46 -13.47 -2.21 -9.40
CA LEU A 46 -12.22 -1.84 -10.07
C LEU A 46 -11.49 -0.74 -9.32
N ASN A 47 -12.20 0.25 -8.79
CA ASN A 47 -11.60 1.30 -7.97
C ASN A 47 -11.00 0.75 -6.67
N GLN A 48 -11.72 -0.12 -5.98
CA GLN A 48 -11.21 -0.79 -4.77
C GLN A 48 -9.96 -1.62 -5.08
N MET A 49 -9.95 -2.36 -6.19
CA MET A 49 -8.79 -3.13 -6.62
C MET A 49 -7.57 -2.24 -6.91
N CYS A 50 -7.77 -1.10 -7.57
CA CYS A 50 -6.68 -0.15 -7.84
C CYS A 50 -6.10 0.45 -6.56
N ASN A 51 -6.94 0.73 -5.54
CA ASN A 51 -6.49 1.31 -4.27
C ASN A 51 -5.93 0.26 -3.29
N LEU A 52 -6.17 -1.04 -3.54
CA LEU A 52 -5.72 -2.11 -2.65
C LEU A 52 -4.18 -2.20 -2.58
N SER A 53 -3.48 -1.98 -3.70
CA SER A 53 -2.01 -2.01 -3.69
C SER A 53 -1.44 -0.92 -2.81
N ASP A 54 -1.99 0.29 -2.89
CA ASP A 54 -1.54 1.45 -2.15
C ASP A 54 -1.77 1.23 -0.65
N TYR A 55 -2.96 0.73 -0.28
CA TYR A 55 -3.26 0.37 1.11
C TYR A 55 -2.31 -0.70 1.66
N VAL A 56 -1.99 -1.74 0.86
CA VAL A 56 -1.05 -2.79 1.29
C VAL A 56 0.38 -2.25 1.41
N GLU A 57 0.80 -1.36 0.51
CA GLU A 57 2.10 -0.69 0.57
C GLU A 57 2.21 0.19 1.82
N GLU A 58 1.23 1.05 2.08
CA GLU A 58 1.17 1.89 3.28
C GLU A 58 1.23 1.05 4.56
N LEU A 59 0.40 0.00 4.64
CA LEU A 59 0.40 -0.92 5.78
C LEU A 59 1.75 -1.64 5.94
N GLY A 60 2.40 -1.98 4.82
CA GLY A 60 3.72 -2.58 4.80
C GLY A 60 4.81 -1.64 5.33
N ILE A 61 4.76 -0.37 4.94
CA ILE A 61 5.68 0.68 5.39
C ILE A 61 5.50 0.92 6.90
N GLU A 62 4.26 1.10 7.36
CA GLU A 62 3.95 1.31 8.78
C GLU A 62 4.49 0.16 9.65
N LYS A 63 4.17 -1.09 9.29
CA LYS A 63 4.69 -2.28 9.98
C LYS A 63 6.21 -2.37 9.92
N GLY A 64 6.81 -1.95 8.81
CA GLY A 64 8.26 -1.91 8.62
C GLY A 64 8.93 -0.94 9.60
N ILE A 65 8.38 0.27 9.73
CA ILE A 65 8.86 1.31 10.64
C ILE A 65 8.74 0.84 12.09
N GLU A 66 7.58 0.34 12.50
CA GLU A 66 7.36 -0.17 13.87
C GLU A 66 8.31 -1.32 14.23
N LYS A 67 8.48 -2.27 13.31
CA LYS A 67 9.40 -3.41 13.49
C LYS A 67 10.84 -2.93 13.57
N HIS A 68 11.22 -1.96 12.75
CA HIS A 68 12.56 -1.39 12.76
C HIS A 68 12.85 -0.69 14.10
N LEU A 69 11.95 0.16 14.57
CA LEU A 69 12.06 0.85 15.86
C LEU A 69 12.17 -0.16 17.01
N SER A 70 11.29 -1.17 17.03
CA SER A 70 11.34 -2.26 18.01
C SER A 70 12.69 -2.99 18.04
N GLN A 71 13.28 -3.26 16.87
CA GLN A 71 14.60 -3.88 16.77
C GLN A 71 15.71 -2.97 17.30
N GLN A 72 15.64 -1.66 17.05
CA GLN A 72 16.61 -0.70 17.57
C GLN A 72 16.56 -0.64 19.09
N VAL A 73 15.35 -0.57 19.68
CA VAL A 73 15.15 -0.60 21.13
C VAL A 73 15.76 -1.87 21.74
N LYS A 74 15.46 -3.06 21.22
CA LYS A 74 16.06 -4.33 21.69
C LYS A 74 17.58 -4.30 21.65
N LYS A 75 18.16 -3.85 20.53
CA LYS A 75 19.62 -3.80 20.35
C LYS A 75 20.29 -2.84 21.34
N LYS A 76 19.68 -1.69 21.60
CA LYS A 76 20.22 -0.69 22.54
C LYS A 76 20.10 -1.17 24.00
N LEU A 77 19.00 -1.81 24.36
CA LEU A 77 18.84 -2.43 25.68
C LEU A 77 19.83 -3.56 25.92
N ALA A 78 20.06 -4.41 24.91
CA ALA A 78 21.07 -5.46 24.99
C ALA A 78 22.50 -4.92 25.20
N LYS A 79 22.74 -3.64 24.86
CA LYS A 79 23.98 -2.92 25.14
C LYS A 79 24.01 -2.23 26.52
N GLY A 80 22.95 -2.37 27.31
CA GLY A 80 22.84 -1.80 28.65
C GLY A 80 22.44 -0.32 28.71
N LYS A 81 21.94 0.25 27.61
CA LYS A 81 21.48 1.66 27.58
C LYS A 81 20.20 1.83 28.40
N ALA A 82 20.10 2.96 29.10
CA ALA A 82 18.92 3.33 29.86
C ALA A 82 17.78 3.78 28.93
N ILE A 83 16.53 3.77 29.42
CA ILE A 83 15.35 4.11 28.60
C ILE A 83 15.43 5.55 28.10
N GLU A 84 15.91 6.45 28.96
CA GLU A 84 16.07 7.88 28.70
C GLU A 84 17.08 8.11 27.55
N GLU A 85 18.19 7.37 27.56
CA GLU A 85 19.21 7.43 26.50
C GLU A 85 18.68 6.84 25.17
N ILE A 86 17.88 5.77 25.25
CA ILE A 86 17.28 5.17 24.06
C ILE A 86 16.26 6.10 23.41
N ALA A 87 15.42 6.74 24.22
CA ALA A 87 14.43 7.71 23.78
C ALA A 87 15.10 8.89 23.05
N ASP A 88 16.12 9.50 23.67
CA ASP A 88 16.90 10.58 23.07
C ASP A 88 17.57 10.16 21.75
N GLU A 89 18.24 9.00 21.73
CA GLU A 89 18.95 8.51 20.53
C GLU A 89 18.03 8.07 19.37
N LEU A 90 16.77 7.77 19.66
CA LEU A 90 15.78 7.39 18.66
C LEU A 90 14.83 8.53 18.29
N GLU A 91 15.00 9.70 18.92
CA GLU A 91 14.10 10.86 18.78
C GLU A 91 12.64 10.51 19.11
N GLU A 92 12.45 9.60 20.07
CA GLU A 92 11.15 9.13 20.55
C GLU A 92 10.93 9.53 22.01
N ASP A 93 9.70 9.52 22.47
CA ASP A 93 9.39 9.72 23.88
C ASP A 93 9.60 8.42 24.70
N GLU A 94 9.90 8.56 26.00
CA GLU A 94 10.11 7.40 26.88
C GLU A 94 8.87 6.50 27.00
N GLU A 95 7.66 7.05 26.85
CA GLU A 95 6.42 6.27 26.91
C GLU A 95 6.31 5.33 25.71
N THR A 96 6.68 5.80 24.52
CA THR A 96 6.78 5.00 23.29
C THR A 96 7.79 3.87 23.45
N ILE A 97 8.99 4.16 23.99
CA ILE A 97 9.99 3.11 24.27
C ILE A 97 9.45 2.08 25.27
N ARG A 98 8.79 2.52 26.35
CA ARG A 98 8.17 1.64 27.35
C ARG A 98 7.03 0.80 26.77
N ARG A 99 6.22 1.36 25.86
CA ARG A 99 5.15 0.63 25.16
C ARG A 99 5.72 -0.46 24.26
N ILE A 100 6.76 -0.13 23.49
CA ILE A 100 7.47 -1.10 22.64
C ILE A 100 8.02 -2.24 23.49
N LEU A 101 8.60 -1.93 24.65
CA LEU A 101 9.12 -2.93 25.58
C LEU A 101 8.04 -3.90 26.08
N LYS A 102 6.86 -3.40 26.44
CA LYS A 102 5.73 -4.24 26.87
C LYS A 102 5.24 -5.19 25.77
N ASN A 103 5.42 -4.82 24.50
CA ASN A 103 5.03 -5.64 23.34
C ASN A 103 6.13 -6.63 22.90
N ILE A 104 7.30 -6.58 23.53
CA ILE A 104 8.46 -7.42 23.23
C ILE A 104 8.57 -8.62 24.19
N GLU A 105 8.05 -8.47 25.42
CA GLU A 105 7.86 -9.55 26.39
C GLU A 105 6.83 -10.58 25.90
#